data_AF-A0A078JZ90-F1
#
_entry.id   AF-A0A078JZ90-F1
#
_cell.length_a   1.000
_cell.length_b   1.000
_cell.length_c   1.000
_cell.angle_alpha   90.00
_cell.angle_beta   90.00
_cell.angle_gamma   90.00
#
_symmetry.space_group_name_H-M   'P 1'
#
loop_
_entity.id
_entity.type
_entity.pdbx_description
1 polymer ?
#
loop_
_entity_poly.entity_id
_entity_poly.type
_entity_poly.pdbx_seq_one_letter_code
_entity_poly.pdbx_strand_id
1 'polypeptide(L)' 'MGHNSSQASYIHLVHHLIEECIVFNMGKEECMDALFKHANIKPIITSTGEHTHNTHP' A
#
# COMPACT_ATOMS: atom_id res chain seq x y z
N MET A 1 13.94 -22.39 -6.19
CA MET A 1 13.31 -21.25 -6.89
C MET A 1 11.88 -21.07 -6.40
N GLY A 2 11.38 -19.83 -6.26
CA GLY A 2 9.94 -19.55 -6.33
C GLY A 2 9.20 -19.11 -5.06
N HIS A 3 9.64 -18.06 -4.36
CA HIS A 3 8.80 -17.33 -3.37
C HIS A 3 8.76 -15.80 -3.62
N ASN A 4 9.40 -15.31 -4.69
CA ASN A 4 9.54 -13.88 -4.96
C ASN A 4 8.62 -13.37 -6.08
N SER A 5 8.03 -14.26 -6.88
CA SER A 5 7.13 -13.86 -7.97
C SER A 5 5.84 -13.23 -7.43
N SER A 6 5.23 -13.81 -6.40
CA SER A 6 4.00 -13.27 -5.80
C SER A 6 4.21 -11.93 -5.10
N GLN A 7 5.35 -11.74 -4.43
CA GLN A 7 5.71 -10.46 -3.78
C GLN A 7 6.02 -9.38 -4.82
N ALA A 8 6.78 -9.70 -5.86
CA ALA A 8 7.06 -8.78 -6.96
C ALA A 8 5.77 -8.36 -7.68
N SER A 9 4.87 -9.30 -7.98
CA SER A 9 3.57 -9.00 -8.59
C SER A 9 2.72 -8.06 -7.74
N TYR A 10 2.72 -8.24 -6.42
CA TYR A 10 2.02 -7.33 -5.50
C TYR A 10 2.63 -5.93 -5.50
N ILE A 11 3.96 -5.82 -5.45
CA ILE A 11 4.66 -4.53 -5.48
C ILE A 11 4.41 -3.79 -6.80
N HIS A 12 4.49 -4.48 -7.94
CA HIS A 12 4.21 -3.88 -9.25
C HIS A 12 2.77 -3.40 -9.38
N LEU A 13 1.82 -4.17 -8.84
CA LEU A 13 0.41 -3.81 -8.83
C LEU A 13 0.18 -2.55 -7.98
N VAL A 14 0.75 -2.48 -6.78
CA VAL A 14 0.64 -1.30 -5.92
C VAL A 14 1.28 -0.07 -6.57
N HIS A 15 2.46 -0.22 -7.18
CA HIS A 15 3.16 0.88 -7.85
C HIS A 15 2.33 1.45 -9.00
N HIS A 16 1.83 0.59 -9.90
CA HIS A 16 0.98 1.01 -11.01
C HIS A 16 -0.24 1.80 -10.52
N LEU A 17 -0.89 1.35 -9.46
CA LEU A 17 -2.08 2.01 -8.95
C LEU A 17 -1.78 3.36 -8.28
N ILE A 18 -0.61 3.52 -7.64
CA ILE A 18 -0.14 4.82 -7.14
C ILE A 18 0.07 5.79 -8.31
N GLU A 19 0.68 5.32 -9.41
CA GLU A 19 0.90 6.12 -10.62
C GLU A 19 -0.44 6.59 -11.22
N GLU A 20 -1.41 5.69 -11.38
CA GLU A 20 -2.75 6.04 -11.89
C GLU A 20 -3.43 7.08 -10.99
N CYS A 21 -3.37 6.93 -9.66
CA CYS A 21 -3.93 7.92 -8.73
C CYS A 21 -3.32 9.32 -8.89
N ILE A 22 -2.01 9.41 -9.13
CA ILE A 22 -1.32 10.68 -9.37
C ILE A 22 -1.73 11.26 -10.73
N VAL A 23 -1.79 10.43 -11.77
CA VAL A 23 -2.19 10.84 -13.14
C VAL A 23 -3.62 11.37 -13.17
N PHE A 24 -4.54 10.73 -12.45
CA PHE A 24 -5.93 11.17 -12.33
C PHE A 24 -6.15 12.28 -11.31
N ASN A 25 -5.09 12.77 -10.66
CA ASN A 25 -5.15 13.80 -9.62
C ASN A 25 -6.13 13.44 -8.48
N MET A 26 -6.23 12.14 -8.18
CA MET A 26 -7.13 11.59 -7.17
C MET A 26 -6.59 11.86 -5.77
N GLY A 27 -7.48 12.26 -4.87
CA GLY A 27 -7.17 12.35 -3.45
C GLY A 27 -6.83 10.98 -2.86
N LYS A 28 -6.12 10.97 -1.74
CA LYS A 28 -5.75 9.75 -1.01
C LYS A 28 -6.94 8.82 -0.75
N GLU A 29 -8.09 9.37 -0.38
CA GLU A 29 -9.30 8.58 -0.05
C GLU A 29 -9.93 7.93 -1.27
N GLU A 30 -10.09 8.68 -2.36
CA GLU A 30 -10.58 8.18 -3.65
C GLU A 30 -9.64 7.10 -4.21
N CYS A 31 -8.33 7.31 -4.08
CA CYS A 31 -7.33 6.32 -4.47
C CYS A 31 -7.47 5.04 -3.64
N MET A 32 -7.61 5.13 -2.31
CA MET A 32 -7.80 3.97 -1.43
C MET A 32 -9.08 3.19 -1.75
N ASP A 33 -10.18 3.89 -2.03
CA ASP A 33 -11.44 3.27 -2.40
C ASP A 33 -11.34 2.55 -3.76
N ALA A 34 -10.71 3.19 -4.75
CA ALA A 34 -10.47 2.58 -6.06
C ALA A 34 -9.55 1.35 -5.95
N LEU A 35 -8.47 1.43 -5.18
CA LEU A 35 -7.56 0.32 -4.88
C LEU A 35 -8.29 -0.87 -4.26
N PHE A 36 -9.17 -0.60 -3.29
CA PHE A 36 -9.93 -1.62 -2.59
C PHE A 36 -10.97 -2.27 -3.49
N LYS A 37 -11.75 -1.48 -4.25
CA LYS A 37 -12.83 -1.97 -5.11
C LYS A 37 -12.33 -2.70 -6.35
N HIS A 38 -11.27 -2.21 -6.98
CA HIS A 38 -10.84 -2.71 -8.29
C HIS A 38 -9.72 -3.76 -8.22
N ALA A 39 -8.86 -3.69 -7.21
CA ALA A 39 -7.72 -4.60 -7.09
C ALA A 39 -7.81 -5.55 -5.88
N ASN A 40 -8.85 -5.43 -5.04
CA ASN A 40 -9.00 -6.15 -3.77
C ASN A 40 -7.76 -5.99 -2.86
N ILE A 41 -7.03 -4.88 -3.03
CA ILE A 41 -5.89 -4.53 -2.20
C ILE A 41 -6.46 -3.83 -0.99
N LYS A 42 -6.36 -4.45 0.18
CA LYS A 42 -6.61 -3.74 1.44
C LYS A 42 -5.47 -2.72 1.60
N PRO A 43 -5.73 -1.40 1.51
CA PRO A 43 -4.71 -0.43 1.83
C PRO A 43 -4.35 -0.66 3.31
N ILE A 44 -3.15 -1.18 3.56
CA ILE A 44 -2.64 -1.34 4.92
C ILE A 44 -2.23 0.07 5.35
N ILE A 45 -3.20 0.88 5.75
CA ILE A 45 -2.95 2.13 6.49
C ILE A 45 -2.65 1.72 7.94
N THR A 46 -1.58 0.96 8.16
CA THR A 46 -1.06 0.81 9.52
C THR A 46 -0.15 2.00 9.73
N SER A 47 -0.60 2.94 10.56
CA SER A 47 0.28 3.95 11.13
C SER A 47 1.36 3.20 11.91
N THR A 48 2.56 3.05 11.34
CA THR A 48 3.75 2.64 12.10
C THR A 48 4.22 3.85 12.92
N GLY A 49 3.35 4.31 13.83
CA GLY A 49 3.68 5.21 14.92
C GLY A 49 3.63 4.39 16.21
N GLU A 50 4.53 4.68 17.13
CA GLU A 50 4.78 3.96 18.40
C GLU A 50 5.75 2.77 18.29
N HIS A 51 7.00 3.03 17.87
CA HIS A 51 8.13 2.39 18.52
C HIS A 51 8.40 3.22 19.80
N THR A 52 7.66 2.95 20.87
CA THR A 52 8.08 3.44 22.18
C THR A 52 9.40 2.73 22.49
N HIS A 53 10.48 3.50 22.49
CA HIS A 53 11.74 3.08 23.09
C HIS A 53 11.44 2.85 24.58
N ASN A 54 11.17 1.59 24.94
CA ASN A 54 11.20 1.14 26.33
C ASN A 54 12.64 1.27 26.81
N THR A 55 13.00 2.47 27.26
CA THR A 55 14.21 2.70 28.06
C THR A 55 13.99 1.93 29.36
N HIS A 56 14.71 0.83 29.52
CA HIS A 56 14.81 0.07 30.76
C HIS A 56 15.38 0.99 31.86
N PRO A 57 14.81 1.03 33.07
CA PRO A 57 15.50 1.61 34.23
C PRO A 57 16.68 0.74 34.68
#